data_AF-A0A942TEE5-F1
#
_entry.id   AF-A0A942TEE5-F1
#
_cell.length_a   1.000
_cell.length_b   1.000
_cell.length_c   1.000
_cell.angle_alpha   90.00
_cell.angle_beta   90.00
_cell.angle_gamma   90.00
#
_symmetry.space_group_name_H-M   'P 1'
#
loop_
_entity.id
_entity.type
_entity.pdbx_description
1 polymer ?
#
loop_
_entity_poly.entity_id
_entity_poly.type
_entity_poly.pdbx_seq_one_letter_code
_entity_poly.pdbx_strand_id
1 'polypeptide(L)'
;MTIYDNDLIHAVIDSPYRKGNRHLSVVTGYASAPFILELLQKYKDLRLEVIVGMAKQDPIDVWTHKEFKRMVEKYDRLSIKYFVGERPIHSKIYYWYPTLDLPELIFVGSANLTRNGFINFQEVLAEVEMDNPMRRLQEKELVECIKENVEQYLTFSYANDQEEIDTNLLKTMAKGKEFVDLPLTELNSKDRKVHKKSGLNWGQRKGRNKNQAYIPVPLKIHKEMPDFFPARSERFTLLTDDAESFVCVMAQDNAKAIESSYDNSLIGHYFRKRLGLEPGAEVKIEHLDEYGRDAVRIYKINTETYYMDFAVPNTE
;
A
#
# COMPACT_ATOMS: atom_id res chain seq x y z
N MET A 1 12.80 -27.60 16.20
CA MET A 1 11.88 -26.91 15.28
C MET A 1 10.64 -26.51 16.04
N THR A 2 10.39 -25.21 16.15
CA THR A 2 9.19 -24.65 16.78
C THR A 2 8.22 -24.23 15.68
N ILE A 3 6.93 -24.55 15.79
CA ILE A 3 5.92 -24.24 14.76
C ILE A 3 5.03 -23.11 15.26
N TYR A 4 4.73 -22.16 14.37
CA TYR A 4 3.83 -21.04 14.57
C TYR A 4 2.73 -21.09 13.51
N ASP A 5 1.48 -21.16 13.96
CA ASP A 5 0.27 -21.22 13.13
C ASP A 5 -0.75 -20.12 13.51
N ASN A 6 -0.40 -19.28 14.49
CA ASN A 6 -1.19 -18.17 14.99
C ASN A 6 -0.26 -17.00 15.35
N ASP A 7 -0.77 -15.77 15.23
CA ASP A 7 -0.05 -14.53 15.53
C ASP A 7 1.37 -14.47 14.94
N LEU A 8 1.47 -14.79 13.64
CA LEU A 8 2.74 -14.88 12.93
C LEU A 8 3.53 -13.56 12.98
N ILE A 9 2.83 -12.42 12.97
CA ILE A 9 3.46 -11.10 13.07
C ILE A 9 4.21 -10.96 14.40
N HIS A 10 3.62 -11.43 15.50
CA HIS A 10 4.26 -11.40 16.81
C HIS A 10 5.44 -12.36 16.84
N ALA A 11 5.24 -13.61 16.42
CA ALA A 11 6.25 -14.66 16.50
C ALA A 11 7.49 -14.38 15.64
N VAL A 12 7.30 -13.96 14.40
CA VAL A 12 8.35 -13.90 13.38
C VAL A 12 8.94 -12.50 13.22
N ILE A 13 8.20 -11.45 13.61
CA ILE A 13 8.66 -10.06 13.45
C ILE A 13 8.80 -9.32 14.79
N ASP A 14 7.71 -9.17 15.55
CA ASP A 14 7.71 -8.33 16.76
C ASP A 14 8.63 -8.88 17.85
N SER A 15 8.55 -10.18 18.15
CA SER A 15 9.35 -10.83 19.19
C SER A 15 10.86 -10.77 18.88
N PRO A 16 11.33 -11.16 17.67
CA PRO A 16 12.73 -10.99 17.29
C PRO A 16 13.20 -9.54 17.38
N TYR A 17 12.39 -8.57 16.92
CA TYR A 17 12.72 -7.14 17.01
C TYR A 17 12.84 -6.67 18.47
N ARG A 18 11.88 -7.05 19.34
CA ARG A 18 11.90 -6.69 20.77
C ARG A 18 13.09 -7.29 21.52
N LYS A 19 13.58 -8.45 21.08
CA LYS A 19 14.80 -9.08 21.63
C LYS A 19 16.08 -8.36 21.23
N GLY A 20 16.04 -7.43 20.27
CA GLY A 20 17.20 -6.64 19.86
C GLY A 20 17.62 -6.86 18.40
N ASN A 21 17.00 -7.78 17.66
CA ASN A 21 17.33 -7.96 16.25
C ASN A 21 16.90 -6.75 15.42
N ARG A 22 17.73 -6.37 14.45
CA ARG A 22 17.50 -5.18 13.62
C ARG A 22 17.59 -5.44 12.13
N HIS A 23 18.14 -6.57 11.70
CA HIS A 23 18.36 -6.86 10.28
C HIS A 23 17.63 -8.13 9.89
N LEU A 24 16.57 -7.96 9.10
CA LEU A 24 15.74 -9.03 8.57
C LEU A 24 15.90 -9.08 7.04
N SER A 25 16.28 -10.25 6.52
CA SER A 25 16.19 -10.57 5.09
C SER A 25 15.05 -11.54 4.84
N VAL A 26 14.24 -11.26 3.82
CA VAL A 26 13.04 -12.00 3.48
C VAL A 26 13.14 -12.46 2.03
N VAL A 27 13.06 -13.77 1.82
CA VAL A 27 12.83 -14.36 0.49
C VAL A 27 11.38 -14.78 0.46
N THR A 28 10.61 -14.26 -0.49
CA THR A 28 9.18 -14.50 -0.55
C THR A 28 8.71 -14.63 -1.99
N GLY A 29 7.63 -15.36 -2.23
CA GLY A 29 7.05 -15.44 -3.57
C GLY A 29 6.49 -14.08 -3.99
N TYR A 30 5.70 -13.47 -3.11
CA TYR A 30 5.02 -12.19 -3.34
C TYR A 30 5.20 -11.27 -2.12
N ALA A 31 5.21 -9.97 -2.36
CA ALA A 31 5.26 -8.97 -1.31
C ALA A 31 4.25 -7.85 -1.58
N SER A 32 3.66 -7.28 -0.53
CA SER A 32 2.74 -6.15 -0.68
C SER A 32 3.37 -4.87 -0.13
N ALA A 33 3.26 -3.80 -0.91
CA ALA A 33 3.83 -2.51 -0.52
C ALA A 33 3.17 -1.89 0.73
N PRO A 34 1.84 -1.97 0.92
CA PRO A 34 1.21 -1.52 2.16
C PRO A 34 1.76 -2.21 3.41
N PHE A 35 2.01 -3.52 3.34
CA PHE A 35 2.54 -4.29 4.47
C PHE A 35 4.00 -3.97 4.77
N ILE A 36 4.86 -3.86 3.74
CA ILE A 36 6.25 -3.42 3.92
C ILE A 36 6.29 -2.02 4.57
N LEU A 37 5.46 -1.08 4.11
CA LEU A 37 5.38 0.25 4.70
C LEU A 37 4.94 0.20 6.17
N GLU A 38 3.99 -0.66 6.51
CA GLU A 38 3.56 -0.89 7.89
C GLU A 38 4.73 -1.33 8.77
N LEU A 39 5.53 -2.32 8.31
CA LEU A 39 6.70 -2.80 9.05
C LEU A 39 7.72 -1.68 9.27
N LEU A 40 8.04 -0.92 8.22
CA LEU A 40 8.99 0.19 8.32
C LEU A 40 8.50 1.25 9.29
N GLN A 41 7.23 1.67 9.22
CA GLN A 41 6.71 2.71 10.12
C GLN A 41 6.59 2.25 11.57
N LYS A 42 6.26 0.97 11.80
CA LYS A 42 6.12 0.39 13.15
C LYS A 42 7.48 0.13 13.80
N TYR A 43 8.42 -0.47 13.07
CA TYR A 43 9.73 -0.88 13.58
C TYR A 43 10.81 0.07 13.05
N LYS A 44 11.02 1.19 13.76
CA LYS A 44 11.85 2.33 13.29
C LYS A 44 13.31 1.98 13.00
N ASP A 45 13.86 0.99 13.70
CA ASP A 45 15.26 0.58 13.56
C ASP A 45 15.42 -0.69 12.71
N LEU A 46 14.33 -1.19 12.11
CA LEU A 46 14.37 -2.38 11.25
C LEU A 46 15.04 -2.05 9.91
N ARG A 47 16.16 -2.74 9.62
CA ARG A 47 16.72 -2.90 8.29
C ARG A 47 16.09 -4.12 7.63
N LEU A 48 15.41 -3.90 6.51
CA LEU A 48 14.64 -4.91 5.79
C LEU A 48 15.20 -5.12 4.38
N GLU A 49 15.58 -6.34 4.08
CA GLU A 49 15.92 -6.81 2.74
C GLU A 49 14.79 -7.71 2.24
N VAL A 50 14.24 -7.43 1.06
CA VAL A 50 13.15 -8.22 0.47
C VAL A 50 13.57 -8.71 -0.91
N ILE A 51 13.41 -10.00 -1.14
CA ILE A 51 13.64 -10.66 -2.42
C ILE A 51 12.30 -11.25 -2.88
N VAL A 52 11.75 -10.68 -3.95
CA VAL A 52 10.48 -11.12 -4.56
C VAL A 52 10.78 -12.16 -5.63
N GLY A 53 10.42 -13.40 -5.33
CA GLY A 53 10.85 -14.59 -6.02
C GLY A 53 10.05 -14.97 -7.26
N MET A 54 8.78 -14.55 -7.33
CA MET A 54 7.88 -14.86 -8.46
C MET A 54 7.84 -13.77 -9.54
N ALA A 55 8.55 -12.66 -9.36
CA ALA A 55 8.39 -11.44 -10.16
C ALA A 55 8.50 -11.63 -11.69
N LYS A 56 9.34 -12.58 -12.15
CA LYS A 56 9.51 -12.91 -13.57
C LYS A 56 8.44 -13.85 -14.12
N GLN A 57 7.87 -14.71 -13.26
CA GLN A 57 6.86 -15.71 -13.63
C GLN A 57 5.45 -15.13 -13.54
N ASP A 58 5.19 -14.38 -12.47
CA ASP A 58 3.94 -13.68 -12.19
C ASP A 58 4.25 -12.19 -12.07
N PRO A 59 3.91 -11.39 -13.10
CA PRO A 59 4.25 -9.97 -13.15
C PRO A 59 3.76 -9.21 -11.92
N ILE A 60 4.62 -8.31 -11.43
CA ILE A 60 4.27 -7.39 -10.34
C ILE A 60 3.39 -6.29 -10.92
N ASP A 61 2.35 -5.90 -10.19
CA ASP A 61 1.54 -4.75 -10.59
C ASP A 61 2.40 -3.48 -10.66
N VAL A 62 2.23 -2.70 -11.73
CA VAL A 62 3.05 -1.49 -11.97
C VAL A 62 2.97 -0.49 -10.81
N TRP A 63 1.81 -0.36 -10.14
CA TRP A 63 1.68 0.49 -8.94
C TRP A 63 2.47 -0.05 -7.74
N THR A 64 2.55 -1.37 -7.58
CA THR A 64 3.35 -2.01 -6.52
C THR A 64 4.83 -1.79 -6.78
N HIS A 65 5.28 -1.92 -8.03
CA HIS A 65 6.65 -1.59 -8.43
C HIS A 65 7.01 -0.12 -8.14
N LYS A 66 6.16 0.82 -8.56
CA LYS A 66 6.36 2.25 -8.29
C LYS A 66 6.43 2.56 -6.80
N GLU A 67 5.59 1.91 -5.98
CA GLU A 67 5.63 2.06 -4.53
C GLU A 67 6.93 1.48 -3.93
N PHE A 68 7.41 0.32 -4.41
CA PHE A 68 8.70 -0.22 -4.00
C PHE A 68 9.85 0.73 -4.28
N LYS A 69 9.92 1.31 -5.48
CA LYS A 69 10.94 2.32 -5.83
C LYS A 69 10.89 3.51 -4.87
N ARG A 70 9.70 4.09 -4.68
CA ARG A 70 9.50 5.21 -3.76
C ARG A 70 9.92 4.89 -2.32
N MET A 71 9.62 3.69 -1.84
CA MET A 71 10.01 3.26 -0.50
C MET A 71 11.52 3.07 -0.36
N VAL A 72 12.18 2.44 -1.33
CA VAL A 72 13.64 2.23 -1.32
C VAL A 72 14.38 3.57 -1.38
N GLU A 73 13.91 4.52 -2.19
CA GLU A 73 14.48 5.88 -2.25
C GLU A 73 14.28 6.66 -0.94
N LYS A 74 13.17 6.41 -0.23
CA LYS A 74 12.82 7.11 1.02
C LYS A 74 13.46 6.52 2.26
N TYR A 75 13.64 5.20 2.31
CA TYR A 75 14.14 4.47 3.47
C TYR A 75 15.46 3.78 3.12
N ASP A 76 16.57 4.37 3.55
CA ASP A 76 17.93 3.82 3.43
C ASP A 76 18.09 2.40 4.03
N ARG A 77 17.23 2.05 4.99
CA ARG A 77 17.14 0.75 5.63
C ARG A 77 16.24 -0.26 4.91
N LEU A 78 15.80 0.02 3.69
CA LEU A 78 15.02 -0.89 2.86
C LEU A 78 15.78 -1.22 1.58
N SER A 79 15.87 -2.51 1.25
CA SER A 79 16.29 -2.99 -0.06
C SER A 79 15.24 -3.93 -0.61
N ILE A 80 14.84 -3.75 -1.87
CA ILE A 80 13.94 -4.66 -2.58
C ILE A 80 14.60 -5.10 -3.88
N LYS A 81 14.74 -6.42 -4.05
CA LYS A 81 15.25 -7.05 -5.27
C LYS A 81 14.22 -8.00 -5.85
N TYR A 82 14.22 -8.11 -7.18
CA TYR A 82 13.46 -9.08 -7.94
C TYR A 82 14.37 -10.24 -8.32
N PHE A 83 13.90 -11.46 -8.10
CA PHE A 83 14.59 -12.65 -8.58
C PHE A 83 14.20 -12.90 -10.06
N VAL A 84 15.20 -13.00 -10.93
CA VAL A 84 15.05 -13.13 -12.38
C VAL A 84 15.71 -14.39 -12.96
N GLY A 85 16.13 -15.32 -12.09
CA GLY A 85 16.67 -16.61 -12.48
C GLY A 85 15.66 -17.49 -13.25
N GLU A 86 16.14 -18.60 -13.81
CA GLU A 86 15.32 -19.48 -14.66
C GLU A 86 14.20 -20.18 -13.90
N ARG A 87 14.46 -20.59 -12.65
CA ARG A 87 13.48 -21.27 -11.79
C ARG A 87 13.00 -20.30 -10.71
N PRO A 88 11.73 -19.87 -10.74
CA PRO A 88 11.24 -18.86 -9.81
C PRO A 88 11.31 -19.35 -8.36
N ILE A 89 11.48 -18.41 -7.43
CA ILE A 89 11.48 -18.70 -6.00
C ILE A 89 10.07 -18.51 -5.46
N HIS A 90 9.43 -19.61 -5.06
CA HIS A 90 8.14 -19.56 -4.37
C HIS A 90 8.24 -19.85 -2.87
N SER A 91 9.46 -20.01 -2.34
CA SER A 91 9.73 -20.21 -0.91
C SER A 91 9.47 -18.94 -0.10
N LYS A 92 9.13 -19.12 1.18
CA LYS A 92 8.95 -18.04 2.16
C LYS A 92 9.92 -18.29 3.30
N ILE A 93 10.93 -17.43 3.41
CA ILE A 93 12.03 -17.55 4.34
C ILE A 93 12.24 -16.18 4.99
N TYR A 94 12.26 -16.16 6.32
CA TYR A 94 12.52 -14.98 7.14
C TYR A 94 13.80 -15.21 7.90
N TYR A 95 14.80 -14.40 7.60
CA TYR A 95 16.16 -14.56 8.09
C TYR A 95 16.60 -13.36 8.89
N TRP A 96 16.71 -13.52 10.21
CA TRP A 96 17.29 -12.51 11.08
C TRP A 96 18.79 -12.77 11.20
N TYR A 97 19.59 -11.78 10.78
CA TYR A 97 21.05 -11.88 10.87
C TYR A 97 21.49 -11.91 12.34
N PRO A 98 22.48 -12.75 12.68
CA PRO A 98 23.03 -12.79 14.03
C PRO A 98 23.69 -11.44 14.38
N THR A 99 23.67 -11.12 15.66
CA THR A 99 24.47 -10.03 16.24
C THR A 99 25.45 -10.60 17.24
N LEU A 100 26.31 -9.77 17.85
CA LEU A 100 27.26 -10.23 18.87
C LEU A 100 26.55 -10.97 20.02
N ASP A 101 25.35 -10.50 20.38
CA ASP A 101 24.60 -10.95 21.57
C ASP A 101 23.40 -11.87 21.24
N LEU A 102 23.01 -11.98 19.96
CA LEU A 102 21.82 -12.74 19.54
C LEU A 102 22.16 -13.76 18.45
N PRO A 103 21.69 -15.01 18.60
CA PRO A 103 21.93 -16.04 17.61
C PRO A 103 21.19 -15.74 16.30
N GLU A 104 21.63 -16.43 15.26
CA GLU A 104 20.91 -16.52 13.99
C GLU A 104 19.50 -17.07 14.21
N LEU A 105 18.52 -16.52 13.49
CA LEU A 105 17.12 -16.98 13.60
C LEU A 105 16.48 -17.06 12.21
N ILE A 106 15.98 -18.25 11.87
CA ILE A 106 15.43 -18.56 10.56
C ILE A 106 14.02 -19.12 10.71
N PHE A 107 13.07 -18.55 9.98
CA PHE A 107 11.73 -19.10 9.84
C PHE A 107 11.43 -19.47 8.39
N VAL A 108 10.78 -20.60 8.17
CA VAL A 108 10.34 -21.06 6.84
C VAL A 108 8.90 -21.53 6.87
N GLY A 109 8.18 -21.40 5.75
CA GLY A 109 6.83 -21.96 5.62
C GLY A 109 6.05 -21.37 4.47
N SER A 110 4.78 -21.01 4.72
CA SER A 110 3.81 -20.69 3.65
C SER A 110 3.48 -19.19 3.53
N ALA A 111 3.62 -18.42 4.62
CA ALA A 111 3.27 -17.00 4.69
C ALA A 111 4.16 -16.11 3.80
N ASN A 112 3.58 -15.50 2.76
CA ASN A 112 4.25 -14.43 1.99
C ASN A 112 4.42 -13.15 2.82
N LEU A 113 5.30 -12.22 2.38
CA LEU A 113 5.48 -10.90 3.02
C LEU A 113 4.34 -9.95 2.62
N THR A 114 3.11 -10.35 2.95
CA THR A 114 1.87 -9.64 2.65
C THR A 114 0.98 -9.66 3.89
N ARG A 115 -0.02 -8.79 3.91
CA ARG A 115 -1.01 -8.83 4.99
C ARG A 115 -1.77 -10.15 5.03
N ASN A 116 -2.09 -10.69 3.85
CA ASN A 116 -2.72 -11.99 3.75
C ASN A 116 -1.86 -13.09 4.39
N GLY A 117 -0.55 -13.10 4.12
CA GLY A 117 0.37 -14.10 4.66
C GLY A 117 0.53 -14.06 6.18
N PHE A 118 0.43 -12.88 6.80
CA PHE A 118 0.68 -12.73 8.24
C PHE A 118 -0.57 -12.61 9.12
N ILE A 119 -1.70 -12.21 8.54
CA ILE A 119 -2.88 -11.81 9.32
C ILE A 119 -4.16 -12.49 8.81
N ASN A 120 -4.43 -12.43 7.51
CA ASN A 120 -5.77 -12.81 7.03
C ASN A 120 -5.90 -14.32 6.72
N PHE A 121 -4.81 -14.99 6.33
CA PHE A 121 -4.85 -16.40 5.93
C PHE A 121 -4.33 -17.32 7.05
N GLN A 122 -4.77 -18.57 6.98
CA GLN A 122 -4.24 -19.65 7.82
C GLN A 122 -2.91 -20.11 7.23
N GLU A 123 -1.84 -19.57 7.79
CA GLU A 123 -0.48 -19.79 7.32
C GLU A 123 0.37 -20.37 8.46
N VAL A 124 1.42 -21.10 8.10
CA VAL A 124 2.32 -21.73 9.08
C VAL A 124 3.75 -21.33 8.77
N LEU A 125 4.50 -20.97 9.81
CA LEU A 125 5.93 -20.77 9.79
C LEU A 125 6.59 -21.61 10.87
N ALA A 126 7.76 -22.18 10.60
CA ALA A 126 8.53 -22.95 11.56
C ALA A 126 9.92 -22.33 11.74
N GLU A 127 10.34 -22.20 12.99
CA GLU A 127 11.73 -21.88 13.35
C GLU A 127 12.60 -23.11 13.13
N VAL A 128 13.67 -22.94 12.37
CA VAL A 128 14.52 -24.02 11.87
C VAL A 128 15.99 -23.68 12.04
N GLU A 129 16.81 -24.71 12.24
CA GLU A 129 18.27 -24.63 12.17
C GLU A 129 18.72 -25.05 10.77
N MET A 130 19.32 -24.12 10.02
CA MET A 130 19.91 -24.41 8.71
C MET A 130 21.02 -23.41 8.38
N ASP A 131 21.86 -23.75 7.40
CA ASP A 131 22.83 -22.79 6.83
C ASP A 131 22.12 -21.56 6.27
N ASN A 132 22.78 -20.40 6.36
CA ASN A 132 22.30 -19.12 5.86
C ASN A 132 21.67 -19.26 4.45
N PRO A 133 20.34 -19.09 4.32
CA PRO A 133 19.62 -19.36 3.08
C PRO A 133 19.99 -18.40 1.95
N MET A 134 20.54 -17.22 2.27
CA MET A 134 20.98 -16.24 1.27
C MET A 134 22.17 -16.72 0.46
N ARG A 135 22.98 -17.67 0.98
CA ARG A 135 24.14 -18.24 0.25
C ARG A 135 23.75 -18.99 -1.02
N ARG A 136 22.48 -19.39 -1.15
CA ARG A 136 21.96 -20.11 -2.33
C ARG A 136 21.58 -19.18 -3.47
N LEU A 137 21.47 -17.88 -3.20
CA LEU A 137 21.08 -16.88 -4.19
C LEU A 137 22.32 -16.39 -4.93
N GLN A 138 22.26 -16.37 -6.27
CA GLN A 138 23.34 -15.83 -7.09
C GLN A 138 23.04 -14.37 -7.40
N GLU A 139 24.00 -13.47 -7.17
CA GLU A 139 23.78 -12.02 -7.35
C GLU A 139 23.35 -11.66 -8.79
N LYS A 140 23.82 -12.41 -9.79
CA LYS A 140 23.42 -12.22 -11.20
C LYS A 140 21.93 -12.50 -11.47
N GLU A 141 21.25 -13.21 -10.56
CA GLU A 141 19.83 -13.53 -10.64
C GLU A 141 18.97 -12.53 -9.85
N LEU A 142 19.59 -11.52 -9.24
CA LEU A 142 18.93 -10.51 -8.43
C LEU A 142 19.03 -9.15 -9.13
N VAL A 143 17.89 -8.47 -9.25
CA VAL A 143 17.78 -7.15 -9.85
C VAL A 143 17.17 -6.20 -8.83
N GLU A 144 17.86 -5.13 -8.47
CA GLU A 144 17.29 -4.09 -7.58
C GLU A 144 16.06 -3.45 -8.23
N CYS A 145 15.00 -3.19 -7.45
CA CYS A 145 13.78 -2.59 -8.00
C CYS A 145 14.02 -1.16 -8.52
N ILE A 146 15.07 -0.49 -8.04
CA ILE A 146 15.49 0.85 -8.47
C ILE A 146 16.49 0.82 -9.64
N LYS A 147 16.86 -0.36 -10.15
CA LYS A 147 17.78 -0.47 -11.28
C LYS A 147 17.24 0.30 -12.48
N GLU A 148 18.12 1.05 -13.13
CA GLU A 148 17.79 1.68 -14.42
C GLU A 148 17.46 0.59 -15.45
N ASN A 149 16.39 0.81 -16.21
CA ASN A 149 15.84 -0.14 -17.18
C ASN A 149 15.50 -1.52 -16.59
N VAL A 150 14.92 -1.55 -15.38
CA VAL A 150 14.47 -2.78 -14.70
C VAL A 150 13.48 -3.60 -15.52
N GLU A 151 12.68 -2.94 -16.36
CA GLU A 151 11.72 -3.53 -17.30
C GLU A 151 12.37 -4.40 -18.39
N GLN A 152 13.69 -4.30 -18.61
CA GLN A 152 14.41 -5.22 -19.48
C GLN A 152 14.53 -6.64 -18.89
N TYR A 153 14.32 -6.80 -17.58
CA TYR A 153 14.50 -8.05 -16.87
C TYR A 153 13.18 -8.75 -16.52
N LEU A 154 12.07 -8.00 -16.46
CA LEU A 154 10.73 -8.49 -16.14
C LEU A 154 9.66 -7.54 -16.70
N THR A 155 8.43 -8.02 -16.81
CA THR A 155 7.27 -7.20 -17.18
C THR A 155 6.44 -6.85 -15.95
N PHE A 156 5.68 -5.76 -16.05
CA PHE A 156 4.73 -5.34 -15.03
C PHE A 156 3.29 -5.54 -15.50
N SER A 157 2.41 -6.02 -14.60
CA SER A 157 0.98 -6.11 -14.88
C SER A 157 0.32 -4.73 -14.80
N TYR A 158 -0.73 -4.54 -15.59
CA TYR A 158 -1.51 -3.29 -15.65
C TYR A 158 -0.70 -2.06 -16.07
N ALA A 159 0.43 -2.27 -16.75
CA ALA A 159 1.24 -1.24 -17.37
C ALA A 159 0.77 -0.98 -18.81
N ASN A 160 0.85 0.28 -19.24
CA ASN A 160 0.77 0.65 -20.66
C ASN A 160 2.18 0.61 -21.30
N ASP A 161 2.28 0.94 -22.59
CA ASP A 161 3.56 0.94 -23.34
C ASP A 161 4.65 1.88 -22.79
N GLN A 162 4.29 2.78 -21.86
CA GLN A 162 5.21 3.71 -21.19
C GLN A 162 5.52 3.28 -19.74
N GLU A 163 5.15 2.07 -19.34
CA GLU A 163 5.29 1.56 -17.95
C GLU A 163 4.53 2.41 -16.92
N GLU A 164 3.48 3.09 -17.38
CA GLU A 164 2.54 3.84 -16.57
C GLU A 164 1.28 3.02 -16.28
N ILE A 165 0.51 3.38 -15.26
CA ILE A 165 -0.71 2.65 -14.91
C ILE A 165 -1.72 2.76 -16.07
N ASP A 166 -2.15 1.63 -16.62
CA ASP A 166 -3.17 1.59 -17.67
C ASP A 166 -4.57 1.75 -17.06
N THR A 167 -5.14 2.94 -17.24
CA THR A 167 -6.47 3.30 -16.72
C THR A 167 -7.61 2.51 -17.36
N ASN A 168 -7.44 2.00 -18.59
CA ASN A 168 -8.45 1.13 -19.23
C ASN A 168 -8.47 -0.26 -18.59
N LEU A 169 -7.29 -0.79 -18.25
CA LEU A 169 -7.19 -2.04 -17.50
C LEU A 169 -7.73 -1.86 -16.08
N LEU A 170 -7.52 -0.71 -15.43
CA LEU A 170 -8.15 -0.39 -14.14
C LEU A 170 -9.68 -0.39 -14.20
N LYS A 171 -10.26 0.27 -15.21
CA LYS A 171 -11.71 0.29 -15.43
C LYS A 171 -12.26 -1.13 -15.67
N THR A 172 -11.54 -1.94 -16.44
CA THR A 172 -11.90 -3.34 -16.67
C THR A 172 -11.85 -4.14 -15.37
N MET A 173 -10.81 -3.95 -14.55
CA MET A 173 -10.63 -4.60 -13.25
C MET A 173 -11.72 -4.22 -12.23
N ALA A 174 -12.22 -2.97 -12.29
CA ALA A 174 -13.30 -2.48 -11.45
C ALA A 174 -14.69 -2.98 -11.89
N LYS A 175 -14.84 -3.47 -13.13
CA LYS A 175 -16.13 -3.92 -13.66
C LYS A 175 -16.68 -5.10 -12.85
N GLY A 176 -17.90 -4.95 -12.35
CA GLY A 176 -18.58 -5.97 -11.54
C GLY A 176 -18.07 -6.07 -10.10
N LYS A 177 -17.15 -5.21 -9.67
CA LYS A 177 -16.72 -5.11 -8.26
C LYS A 177 -17.72 -4.32 -7.44
N GLU A 178 -17.80 -4.65 -6.15
CA GLU A 178 -18.52 -3.86 -5.17
C GLU A 178 -17.93 -2.44 -5.09
N PHE A 179 -18.81 -1.45 -4.91
CA PHE A 179 -18.40 -0.05 -4.80
C PHE A 179 -19.25 0.72 -3.79
N VAL A 180 -18.70 1.85 -3.34
CA VAL A 180 -19.38 2.85 -2.52
C VAL A 180 -19.16 4.23 -3.10
N ASP A 181 -20.16 5.10 -2.99
CA ASP A 181 -20.04 6.51 -3.32
C ASP A 181 -19.79 7.31 -2.04
N LEU A 182 -18.69 8.07 -2.01
CA LEU A 182 -18.26 8.89 -0.88
C LEU A 182 -18.40 10.38 -1.21
N PRO A 183 -19.39 11.07 -0.64
CA PRO A 183 -19.56 12.50 -0.86
C PRO A 183 -18.39 13.31 -0.30
N LEU A 184 -17.91 14.28 -1.08
CA LEU A 184 -16.89 15.25 -0.67
C LEU A 184 -17.51 16.48 0.02
N THR A 185 -18.85 16.52 0.08
CA THR A 185 -19.68 17.58 0.66
C THR A 185 -20.24 17.20 2.05
N GLU A 186 -20.82 18.17 2.74
CA GLU A 186 -21.49 17.95 4.03
C GLU A 186 -22.85 17.24 3.85
N LEU A 187 -23.02 16.05 4.44
CA LEU A 187 -24.25 15.24 4.30
C LEU A 187 -25.49 15.82 4.98
N ASN A 188 -25.34 16.58 6.07
CA ASN A 188 -26.45 17.02 6.93
C ASN A 188 -26.76 18.51 6.81
N SER A 189 -26.26 19.15 5.76
CA SER A 189 -26.49 20.57 5.53
C SER A 189 -27.74 20.77 4.67
N LYS A 190 -28.55 21.79 5.01
CA LYS A 190 -29.70 22.20 4.17
C LYS A 190 -29.23 22.70 2.80
N ASP A 191 -28.08 23.37 2.77
CA ASP A 191 -27.43 23.84 1.56
C ASP A 191 -26.27 22.92 1.22
N ARG A 192 -26.12 22.55 -0.05
CA ARG A 192 -24.97 21.76 -0.50
C ARG A 192 -23.69 22.59 -0.32
N LYS A 193 -22.77 22.10 0.52
CA LYS A 193 -21.52 22.80 0.84
C LYS A 193 -20.36 21.85 1.09
N VAL A 194 -19.16 22.33 0.79
CA VAL A 194 -17.92 21.68 1.20
C VAL A 194 -17.60 22.06 2.64
N HIS A 195 -17.08 21.10 3.40
CA HIS A 195 -16.63 21.33 4.76
C HIS A 195 -15.58 22.46 4.82
N LYS A 196 -15.73 23.45 5.71
CA LYS A 196 -14.76 24.57 5.82
C LYS A 196 -13.40 24.18 6.43
N LYS A 197 -13.37 23.18 7.31
CA LYS A 197 -12.20 22.79 8.13
C LYS A 197 -12.04 21.27 8.31
N SER A 198 -12.64 20.49 7.42
CA SER A 198 -12.57 19.02 7.38
C SER A 198 -12.67 18.52 5.94
N GLY A 199 -12.58 17.21 5.72
CA GLY A 199 -12.51 16.63 4.37
C GLY A 199 -11.38 17.25 3.54
N LEU A 200 -11.71 17.77 2.36
CA LEU A 200 -10.77 18.43 1.45
C LEU A 200 -10.11 19.70 2.02
N ASN A 201 -10.74 20.33 3.01
CA ASN A 201 -10.24 21.54 3.68
C ASN A 201 -9.72 21.29 5.10
N TRP A 202 -9.38 20.05 5.45
CA TRP A 202 -8.84 19.76 6.79
C TRP A 202 -7.58 20.59 7.12
N GLY A 203 -6.71 20.82 6.14
CA GLY A 203 -5.53 21.68 6.20
C GLY A 203 -5.84 23.16 6.39
N GLN A 204 -7.09 23.62 6.18
CA GLN A 204 -7.46 25.02 6.37
C GLN A 204 -7.54 25.44 7.84
N ARG A 205 -7.47 24.50 8.77
CA ARG A 205 -7.33 24.78 10.22
C ARG A 205 -6.05 25.56 10.50
N LYS A 206 -6.08 26.39 11.55
CA LYS A 206 -4.93 27.18 11.99
C LYS A 206 -3.75 26.26 12.32
N GLY A 207 -2.55 26.58 11.84
CA GLY A 207 -1.31 25.88 12.16
C GLY A 207 -1.13 24.53 11.45
N ARG A 208 -1.91 24.22 10.41
CA ARG A 208 -1.75 23.00 9.61
C ARG A 208 -1.16 23.32 8.24
N ASN A 209 -0.54 22.31 7.63
CA ASN A 209 -0.23 22.35 6.21
C ASN A 209 -1.54 22.43 5.42
N LYS A 210 -1.67 23.48 4.59
CA LYS A 210 -2.91 23.81 3.85
C LYS A 210 -3.33 22.75 2.83
N ASN A 211 -2.40 21.91 2.39
CA ASN A 211 -2.70 20.80 1.49
C ASN A 211 -3.24 19.56 2.20
N GLN A 212 -3.25 19.51 3.53
CA GLN A 212 -3.75 18.31 4.21
C GLN A 212 -5.26 18.12 3.95
N ALA A 213 -5.63 16.92 3.55
CA ALA A 213 -7.02 16.54 3.29
C ALA A 213 -7.24 15.05 3.62
N TYR A 214 -8.51 14.65 3.68
CA TYR A 214 -8.92 13.25 3.74
C TYR A 214 -10.24 13.07 2.99
N ILE A 215 -10.52 11.85 2.54
CA ILE A 215 -11.82 11.50 1.94
C ILE A 215 -12.74 11.02 3.08
N PRO A 216 -13.88 11.69 3.33
CA PRO A 216 -14.80 11.27 4.38
C PRO A 216 -15.45 9.93 4.06
N VAL A 217 -15.52 9.04 5.05
CA VAL A 217 -16.29 7.78 4.98
C VAL A 217 -17.49 7.89 5.91
N PRO A 218 -18.72 8.03 5.38
CA PRO A 218 -19.91 8.18 6.19
C PRO A 218 -20.18 6.94 7.05
N LEU A 219 -20.71 7.15 8.26
CA LEU A 219 -21.08 6.06 9.16
C LEU A 219 -22.07 5.06 8.52
N LYS A 220 -22.91 5.54 7.59
CA LYS A 220 -23.83 4.69 6.83
C LYS A 220 -23.10 3.58 6.06
N ILE A 221 -21.96 3.89 5.44
CA ILE A 221 -21.15 2.91 4.71
C ILE A 221 -20.66 1.81 5.64
N HIS A 222 -20.14 2.16 6.82
CA HIS A 222 -19.71 1.19 7.84
C HIS A 222 -20.85 0.31 8.37
N LYS A 223 -22.09 0.79 8.34
CA LYS A 223 -23.27 0.03 8.77
C LYS A 223 -23.80 -0.91 7.69
N GLU A 224 -23.81 -0.45 6.44
CA GLU A 224 -24.38 -1.19 5.31
C GLU A 224 -23.38 -2.17 4.70
N MET A 225 -22.10 -1.83 4.73
CA MET A 225 -21.01 -2.64 4.16
C MET A 225 -19.80 -2.65 5.13
N PRO A 226 -19.93 -3.30 6.31
CA PRO A 226 -18.93 -3.24 7.38
C PRO A 226 -17.54 -3.76 6.95
N ASP A 227 -17.51 -4.71 6.02
CA ASP A 227 -16.27 -5.30 5.51
C ASP A 227 -15.77 -4.64 4.22
N PHE A 228 -16.37 -3.52 3.79
CA PHE A 228 -15.98 -2.87 2.53
C PHE A 228 -14.57 -2.30 2.61
N PHE A 229 -14.26 -1.56 3.67
CA PHE A 229 -12.94 -0.99 3.93
C PHE A 229 -12.15 -1.84 4.92
N PRO A 230 -10.81 -1.79 4.90
CA PRO A 230 -10.01 -2.52 5.89
C PRO A 230 -10.16 -1.89 7.28
N ALA A 231 -9.71 -2.58 8.33
CA ALA A 231 -9.87 -2.07 9.68
C ALA A 231 -9.06 -0.78 9.91
N ARG A 232 -9.35 -0.07 11.00
CA ARG A 232 -8.62 1.16 11.37
C ARG A 232 -7.12 0.86 11.45
N SER A 233 -6.30 1.77 10.92
CA SER A 233 -4.84 1.67 10.86
C SER A 233 -4.28 0.62 9.87
N GLU A 234 -5.13 -0.14 9.19
CA GLU A 234 -4.71 -1.07 8.14
C GLU A 234 -4.47 -0.32 6.83
N ARG A 235 -3.30 -0.56 6.23
CA ARG A 235 -2.89 0.11 5.00
C ARG A 235 -3.41 -0.62 3.77
N PHE A 236 -3.74 0.14 2.74
CA PHE A 236 -4.17 -0.35 1.44
C PHE A 236 -3.72 0.58 0.32
N THR A 237 -3.60 0.07 -0.89
CA THR A 237 -3.34 0.85 -2.10
C THR A 237 -4.64 1.43 -2.64
N LEU A 238 -4.66 2.73 -2.93
CA LEU A 238 -5.73 3.44 -3.61
C LEU A 238 -5.22 3.90 -4.98
N LEU A 239 -5.77 3.33 -6.04
CA LEU A 239 -5.50 3.68 -7.44
C LEU A 239 -6.53 4.70 -7.91
N THR A 240 -6.16 5.66 -8.75
CA THR A 240 -7.09 6.69 -9.25
C THR A 240 -7.41 6.51 -10.73
N ASP A 241 -8.51 7.11 -11.19
CA ASP A 241 -8.94 7.10 -12.60
C ASP A 241 -7.98 7.78 -13.58
N ASP A 242 -7.03 8.56 -13.06
CA ASP A 242 -6.00 9.30 -13.81
C ASP A 242 -4.57 8.78 -13.52
N ALA A 243 -4.43 7.48 -13.21
CA ALA A 243 -3.16 6.78 -13.10
C ALA A 243 -2.23 7.24 -11.94
N GLU A 244 -2.79 7.85 -10.89
CA GLU A 244 -2.07 8.09 -9.64
C GLU A 244 -2.29 6.92 -8.66
N SER A 245 -1.38 6.73 -7.70
CA SER A 245 -1.52 5.71 -6.66
C SER A 245 -1.02 6.18 -5.30
N PHE A 246 -1.72 5.74 -4.24
CA PHE A 246 -1.41 6.11 -2.86
C PHE A 246 -1.49 4.89 -1.95
N VAL A 247 -0.55 4.74 -1.01
CA VAL A 247 -0.78 3.87 0.16
C VAL A 247 -1.56 4.67 1.19
N CYS A 248 -2.81 4.28 1.42
CA CYS A 248 -3.77 4.92 2.30
C CYS A 248 -4.03 4.08 3.55
N VAL A 249 -4.71 4.68 4.52
CA VAL A 249 -5.14 4.04 5.76
C VAL A 249 -6.51 4.55 6.17
N MET A 250 -7.30 3.69 6.81
CA MET A 250 -8.51 4.11 7.51
C MET A 250 -8.13 4.77 8.85
N ALA A 251 -8.37 6.07 8.96
CA ALA A 251 -7.91 6.94 10.03
C ALA A 251 -9.05 7.61 10.81
N GLN A 252 -8.66 8.31 11.87
CA GLN A 252 -9.53 9.03 12.81
C GLN A 252 -10.51 8.13 13.57
N ASP A 253 -11.25 8.73 14.49
CA ASP A 253 -12.24 8.01 15.29
C ASP A 253 -13.34 7.45 14.39
N ASN A 254 -13.71 6.19 14.66
CA ASN A 254 -14.67 5.39 13.89
C ASN A 254 -14.25 5.14 12.43
N ALA A 255 -12.95 5.18 12.11
CA ALA A 255 -12.44 4.90 10.75
C ALA A 255 -13.17 5.76 9.68
N LYS A 256 -13.42 7.04 9.98
CA LYS A 256 -14.26 7.92 9.15
C LYS A 256 -13.49 8.68 8.06
N ALA A 257 -12.20 8.42 7.91
CA ALA A 257 -11.32 9.17 7.03
C ALA A 257 -10.36 8.23 6.30
N ILE A 258 -10.27 8.37 4.97
CA ILE A 258 -9.18 7.80 4.18
C ILE A 258 -8.08 8.86 4.09
N GLU A 259 -6.89 8.53 4.60
CA GLU A 259 -5.72 9.39 4.64
C GLU A 259 -4.52 8.69 3.98
N SER A 260 -3.63 9.45 3.33
CA SER A 260 -2.38 8.92 2.77
C SER A 260 -1.36 8.63 3.87
N SER A 261 -0.76 7.44 3.86
CA SER A 261 0.07 6.90 4.94
C SER A 261 1.45 7.59 5.09
N TYR A 262 1.87 8.36 4.10
CA TYR A 262 3.15 9.08 4.13
C TYR A 262 3.02 10.51 4.63
N ASP A 263 2.07 11.24 4.06
CA ASP A 263 1.74 12.62 4.37
C ASP A 263 0.33 12.89 3.86
N ASN A 264 -0.56 13.34 4.74
CA ASN A 264 -1.95 13.68 4.43
C ASN A 264 -2.08 14.85 3.43
N SER A 265 -0.98 15.54 3.11
CA SER A 265 -0.95 16.56 2.05
C SER A 265 -1.11 15.96 0.65
N LEU A 266 -0.72 14.70 0.42
CA LEU A 266 -0.73 14.07 -0.91
C LEU A 266 -2.15 14.01 -1.51
N ILE A 267 -3.13 13.52 -0.74
CA ILE A 267 -4.52 13.47 -1.18
C ILE A 267 -5.06 14.88 -1.46
N GLY A 268 -4.71 15.87 -0.65
CA GLY A 268 -5.23 17.21 -0.87
C GLY A 268 -4.53 17.96 -2.00
N HIS A 269 -3.27 17.66 -2.29
CA HIS A 269 -2.62 18.09 -3.53
C HIS A 269 -3.31 17.47 -4.74
N TYR A 270 -3.59 16.17 -4.70
CA TYR A 270 -4.31 15.45 -5.76
C TYR A 270 -5.66 16.10 -6.07
N PHE A 271 -6.53 16.29 -5.07
CA PHE A 271 -7.84 16.90 -5.33
C PHE A 271 -7.74 18.35 -5.80
N ARG A 272 -6.80 19.15 -5.29
CA ARG A 272 -6.61 20.53 -5.77
C ARG A 272 -6.17 20.57 -7.23
N LYS A 273 -5.20 19.71 -7.61
CA LYS A 273 -4.76 19.54 -8.99
C LYS A 273 -5.93 19.15 -9.90
N ARG A 274 -6.74 18.17 -9.49
CA ARG A 274 -7.94 17.73 -10.24
C ARG A 274 -8.98 18.83 -10.45
N LEU A 275 -9.12 19.71 -9.47
CA LEU A 275 -10.06 20.84 -9.48
C LEU A 275 -9.47 22.12 -10.11
N GLY A 276 -8.26 22.08 -10.68
CA GLY A 276 -7.61 23.25 -11.26
C GLY A 276 -7.21 24.32 -10.24
N LEU A 277 -7.00 23.94 -8.99
CA LEU A 277 -6.66 24.83 -7.88
C LEU A 277 -5.17 24.79 -7.55
N GLU A 278 -4.64 25.94 -7.16
CA GLU A 278 -3.30 26.05 -6.61
C GLU A 278 -3.14 25.23 -5.31
N PRO A 279 -1.94 24.69 -5.05
CA PRO A 279 -1.63 24.06 -3.76
C PRO A 279 -2.01 24.93 -2.57
N GLY A 280 -2.73 24.34 -1.61
CA GLY A 280 -3.16 24.97 -0.37
C GLY A 280 -4.42 25.83 -0.48
N ALA A 281 -5.00 26.00 -1.68
CA ALA A 281 -6.25 26.71 -1.85
C ALA A 281 -7.40 26.07 -1.06
N GLU A 282 -8.36 26.89 -0.63
CA GLU A 282 -9.61 26.40 -0.05
C GLU A 282 -10.50 25.85 -1.15
N VAL A 283 -10.99 24.61 -0.98
CA VAL A 283 -11.95 24.00 -1.88
C VAL A 283 -13.35 24.49 -1.51
N LYS A 284 -14.05 25.10 -2.46
CA LYS A 284 -15.43 25.56 -2.28
C LYS A 284 -16.39 24.70 -3.09
N ILE A 285 -17.68 24.89 -2.88
CA ILE A 285 -18.68 24.08 -3.59
C ILE A 285 -18.68 24.39 -5.09
N GLU A 286 -18.43 25.65 -5.45
CA GLU A 286 -18.34 26.13 -6.83
C GLU A 286 -17.26 25.37 -7.60
N HIS A 287 -16.13 25.01 -6.97
CA HIS A 287 -15.08 24.24 -7.64
C HIS A 287 -15.53 22.80 -7.97
N LEU A 288 -16.36 22.18 -7.12
CA LEU A 288 -16.92 20.84 -7.40
C LEU A 288 -18.03 20.91 -8.46
N ASP A 289 -18.77 22.02 -8.49
CA ASP A 289 -19.77 22.31 -9.52
C ASP A 289 -19.15 22.53 -10.89
N GLU A 290 -18.13 23.38 -10.97
CA GLU A 290 -17.35 23.62 -12.18
C GLU A 290 -16.66 22.34 -12.68
N TYR A 291 -16.18 21.51 -11.74
CA TYR A 291 -15.65 20.19 -12.07
C TYR A 291 -16.72 19.22 -12.58
N GLY A 292 -17.97 19.35 -12.12
CA GLY A 292 -19.09 18.48 -12.51
C GLY A 292 -19.21 17.19 -11.67
N ARG A 293 -18.47 17.06 -10.57
CA ARG A 293 -18.55 15.89 -9.66
C ARG A 293 -18.18 16.27 -8.23
N ASP A 294 -18.98 15.82 -7.26
CA ASP A 294 -18.81 16.14 -5.83
C ASP A 294 -18.71 14.92 -4.91
N ALA A 295 -18.58 13.74 -5.49
CA ALA A 295 -18.37 12.48 -4.78
C ALA A 295 -17.34 11.62 -5.53
N VAL A 296 -16.56 10.83 -4.80
CA VAL A 296 -15.73 9.79 -5.41
C VAL A 296 -16.43 8.44 -5.33
N ARG A 297 -16.27 7.62 -6.36
CA ARG A 297 -16.69 6.22 -6.30
C ARG A 297 -15.48 5.35 -5.98
N ILE A 298 -15.54 4.55 -4.93
CA ILE A 298 -14.48 3.63 -4.58
C ILE A 298 -14.94 2.21 -4.84
N TYR A 299 -14.17 1.45 -5.61
CA TYR A 299 -14.35 0.03 -5.89
C TYR A 299 -13.38 -0.80 -5.05
N LYS A 300 -13.86 -1.90 -4.48
CA LYS A 300 -13.01 -2.88 -3.78
C LYS A 300 -12.44 -3.88 -4.79
N ILE A 301 -11.14 -3.78 -5.08
CA ILE A 301 -10.49 -4.66 -6.07
C ILE A 301 -10.15 -6.01 -5.43
N ASN A 302 -9.47 -5.94 -4.29
CA ASN A 302 -9.11 -7.07 -3.43
C ASN A 302 -8.92 -6.57 -1.97
N THR A 303 -8.27 -7.37 -1.11
CA THR A 303 -8.07 -7.05 0.32
C THR A 303 -7.15 -5.86 0.57
N GLU A 304 -6.18 -5.60 -0.31
CA GLU A 304 -5.14 -4.57 -0.14
C GLU A 304 -5.18 -3.48 -1.23
N THR A 305 -6.10 -3.55 -2.20
CA THR A 305 -6.20 -2.61 -3.33
C THR A 305 -7.63 -2.14 -3.55
N TYR A 306 -7.78 -0.82 -3.73
CA TYR A 306 -9.01 -0.12 -4.06
C TYR A 306 -8.77 0.76 -5.28
N TYR A 307 -9.83 0.99 -6.05
CA TYR A 307 -9.82 1.91 -7.19
C TYR A 307 -10.82 3.04 -6.92
N MET A 308 -10.35 4.29 -7.01
CA MET A 308 -11.12 5.50 -6.83
C MET A 308 -11.35 6.17 -8.18
N ASP A 309 -12.61 6.21 -8.59
CA ASP A 309 -13.04 6.97 -9.73
C ASP A 309 -13.56 8.34 -9.29
N PHE A 310 -12.90 9.39 -9.78
CA PHE A 310 -13.34 10.78 -9.67
C PHE A 310 -13.52 11.42 -11.06
N ALA A 311 -13.57 10.65 -12.15
CA ALA A 311 -13.76 11.20 -13.50
C ALA A 311 -15.12 11.90 -13.62
N VAL A 312 -15.21 12.94 -14.46
CA VAL A 312 -16.51 13.54 -14.79
C VAL A 312 -17.26 12.57 -15.71
N PRO A 313 -18.46 12.10 -15.34
CA PRO A 313 -19.26 11.28 -16.24
C PRO A 313 -19.53 12.09 -17.50
N ASN A 314 -19.24 11.55 -18.69
CA ASN A 314 -19.71 12.18 -19.92
C ASN A 314 -21.23 12.27 -19.83
N THR A 315 -21.77 13.49 -19.84
CA THR A 315 -23.19 13.69 -20.15
C THR A 315 -23.37 13.33 -21.61
N GLU A 316 -23.84 12.11 -21.87
CA GLU A 316 -24.43 11.77 -23.17
C GLU A 316 -25.70 12.59 -23.41
#